data_AF-A0A4Y2F5Z5-F1
#
_entry.id   AF-A0A4Y2F5Z5-F1
#
_cell.length_a   1.000
_cell.length_b   1.000
_cell.length_c   1.000
_cell.angle_alpha   90.00
_cell.angle_beta   90.00
_cell.angle_gamma   90.00
#
_symmetry.space_group_name_H-M   'P 1'
#
loop_
_entity.id
_entity.type
_entity.pdbx_description
1 polymer ?
#
loop_
_entity_poly.entity_id
_entity_poly.type
_entity_poly.pdbx_seq_one_letter_code
_entity_poly.pdbx_strand_id
1 'polypeptide(L)'
;MFERFTATSRETTDALTSPRATSNLPVPMVGNNAYRRRNLEEQRGILEEMQSRLRSTEGERDQLQTALKSTQQSQTQVENGLRQDAENLKRRLTQAETLNDSLKRSYEAAQLLIEETKASQKQQSHNAQKVDEERSVLESKIVDLQVELAALKKGKTQPVTDQSYEDLKSEKEALEQQVNFMNSVIVDMQHKNDDLRSRLDILETEVIFDGHLQLGIPQHRSISRLFCDICNIFDIHDTEDCPKQRNIRRTPSYSSQESEF
;
A
#
# COMPACT_ATOMS: atom_id res chain seq x y z
N MET A 1 33.39 -54.20 -26.28
CA MET A 1 33.72 -55.52 -25.74
C MET A 1 34.46 -56.28 -26.82
N PHE A 2 35.74 -56.54 -26.60
CA PHE A 2 36.62 -57.30 -27.49
C PHE A 2 36.53 -58.77 -27.08
N GLU A 3 36.06 -59.64 -27.97
CA GLU A 3 36.21 -61.09 -27.81
C GLU A 3 37.27 -61.61 -28.78
N ARG A 4 38.32 -62.20 -28.18
CA ARG A 4 39.41 -62.94 -28.79
C ARG A 4 39.12 -64.45 -28.67
N PHE A 5 39.89 -65.22 -29.45
CA PHE A 5 40.13 -66.68 -29.38
C PHE A 5 39.08 -67.55 -30.11
N THR A 6 39.44 -68.58 -30.89
CA THR A 6 40.67 -69.38 -31.00
C THR A 6 40.74 -70.02 -32.39
N ALA A 7 41.91 -69.99 -33.03
CA ALA A 7 42.27 -70.89 -34.11
C ALA A 7 42.70 -72.25 -33.52
N THR A 8 42.21 -73.35 -34.06
CA THR A 8 42.71 -74.69 -33.78
C THR A 8 43.29 -75.30 -35.05
N SER A 9 44.60 -75.17 -35.18
CA SER A 9 45.43 -76.00 -36.06
C SER A 9 45.51 -77.40 -35.47
N ARG A 10 45.30 -78.42 -36.30
CA ARG A 10 45.74 -79.79 -36.01
C ARG A 10 46.66 -80.24 -37.12
N GLU A 11 47.96 -80.10 -36.83
CA GLU A 11 49.02 -80.88 -37.44
C GLU A 11 48.96 -82.29 -36.84
N THR A 12 48.92 -83.29 -37.71
CA THR A 12 49.27 -84.67 -37.35
C THR A 12 50.25 -85.17 -38.38
N THR A 13 51.53 -85.01 -38.04
CA THR A 13 52.63 -85.82 -38.56
C THR A 13 52.51 -87.21 -37.97
N ASP A 14 52.51 -88.25 -38.80
CA ASP A 14 53.21 -89.49 -38.45
C ASP A 14 53.53 -90.30 -39.71
N ALA A 15 54.84 -90.43 -39.92
CA ALA A 15 55.46 -91.23 -40.94
C ALA A 15 55.70 -92.63 -40.36
N LEU A 16 55.17 -93.66 -41.01
CA LEU A 16 55.66 -95.02 -40.84
C LEU A 16 55.96 -95.65 -42.20
N THR A 17 57.23 -96.01 -42.34
CA THR A 17 57.91 -96.49 -43.53
C THR A 17 58.04 -98.02 -43.46
N SER A 18 57.57 -98.77 -44.45
CA SER A 18 58.05 -100.13 -44.78
C SER A 18 57.44 -100.64 -46.10
N PRO A 19 57.99 -101.68 -46.76
CA PRO A 19 58.80 -101.49 -47.95
C PRO A 19 58.19 -102.04 -49.25
N ARG A 20 58.52 -101.35 -50.34
CA ARG A 20 58.89 -101.86 -51.67
C ARG A 20 58.23 -103.18 -52.13
N ALA A 21 57.15 -103.04 -52.88
CA ALA A 21 56.83 -103.92 -54.00
C ALA A 21 56.74 -103.06 -55.27
N THR A 22 57.83 -102.99 -56.03
CA THR A 22 57.83 -102.43 -57.39
C THR A 22 57.05 -103.36 -58.30
N SER A 23 55.75 -103.12 -58.40
CA SER A 23 54.91 -103.64 -59.49
C SER A 23 54.98 -102.65 -60.65
N ASN A 24 55.96 -102.86 -61.53
CA ASN A 24 55.99 -102.23 -62.85
C ASN A 24 55.03 -103.00 -63.77
N LEU A 25 53.74 -102.69 -63.67
CA LEU A 25 52.76 -102.97 -64.72
C LEU A 25 52.48 -101.65 -65.46
N PRO A 26 52.70 -101.55 -66.78
CA PRO A 26 52.29 -100.38 -67.53
C PRO A 26 50.75 -100.40 -67.64
N VAL A 27 50.09 -99.65 -66.76
CA VAL A 27 48.65 -99.37 -66.90
C VAL A 27 48.45 -98.52 -68.16
N PRO A 28 47.55 -98.87 -69.09
CA PRO A 28 47.28 -98.06 -70.28
C PRO A 28 46.60 -96.74 -69.89
N MET A 29 47.39 -95.69 -69.64
CA MET A 29 46.94 -94.37 -69.20
C MET A 29 46.55 -93.42 -70.36
N VAL A 30 45.91 -93.93 -71.43
CA VAL A 30 45.56 -93.11 -72.59
C VAL A 30 44.07 -92.73 -72.61
N GLY A 31 43.18 -93.57 -72.07
CA GLY A 31 41.73 -93.28 -71.96
C GLY A 31 41.32 -92.47 -70.72
N ASN A 32 41.96 -92.74 -69.56
CA ASN A 32 41.61 -92.09 -68.28
C ASN A 32 42.09 -90.64 -68.17
N ASN A 33 43.20 -90.30 -68.84
CA ASN A 33 43.78 -88.95 -68.77
C ASN A 33 42.94 -87.91 -69.54
N ALA A 34 42.32 -88.28 -70.66
CA ALA A 34 41.48 -87.36 -71.44
C ALA A 34 40.16 -87.03 -70.74
N TYR A 35 39.55 -88.02 -70.07
CA TYR A 35 38.35 -87.82 -69.25
C TYR A 35 38.66 -86.97 -68.01
N ARG A 36 39.73 -87.30 -67.28
CA ARG A 36 40.19 -86.52 -66.13
C ARG A 36 40.52 -85.08 -66.51
N ARG A 37 41.13 -84.85 -67.68
CA ARG A 37 41.42 -83.49 -68.17
C ARG A 37 40.14 -82.72 -68.49
N ARG A 38 39.17 -83.34 -69.18
CA ARG A 38 37.85 -82.72 -69.43
C ARG A 38 37.10 -82.37 -68.14
N ASN A 39 37.07 -83.28 -67.16
CA ASN A 39 36.43 -83.05 -65.87
C ASN A 39 37.11 -81.91 -65.08
N LEU A 40 38.45 -81.82 -65.11
CA LEU A 40 39.19 -80.71 -64.50
C LEU A 40 38.92 -79.37 -65.21
N GLU A 41 38.74 -79.39 -66.53
CA GLU A 41 38.45 -78.20 -67.34
C GLU A 41 37.02 -77.70 -67.10
N GLU A 42 36.05 -78.61 -66.95
CA GLU A 42 34.68 -78.30 -66.53
C GLU A 42 34.64 -77.73 -65.10
N GLN A 43 35.34 -78.36 -64.15
CA GLN A 43 35.48 -77.85 -62.79
C GLN A 43 36.13 -76.46 -62.75
N ARG A 44 37.13 -76.22 -63.60
CA ARG A 44 37.77 -74.91 -63.74
C ARG A 44 36.79 -73.87 -64.31
N GLY A 45 35.99 -74.21 -65.31
CA GLY A 45 34.96 -73.31 -65.87
C GLY A 45 33.93 -72.90 -64.81
N ILE A 46 33.44 -73.86 -64.01
CA ILE A 46 32.51 -73.58 -62.90
C ILE A 46 33.16 -72.67 -61.85
N LEU A 47 34.43 -72.91 -61.51
CA LEU A 47 35.17 -72.06 -60.58
C LEU A 47 35.36 -70.63 -61.12
N GLU A 48 35.67 -70.47 -62.40
CA GLU A 48 35.81 -69.16 -63.06
C GLU A 48 34.47 -68.40 -63.09
N GLU A 49 33.37 -69.08 -63.40
CA GLU A 49 32.02 -68.50 -63.35
C GLU A 49 31.65 -68.07 -61.92
N MET A 50 31.89 -68.94 -60.93
CA MET A 50 31.62 -68.64 -59.52
C MET A 50 32.46 -67.46 -59.02
N GLN A 51 33.74 -67.37 -59.42
CA GLN A 51 34.59 -66.22 -59.12
C GLN A 51 34.11 -64.93 -59.80
N SER A 52 33.63 -65.01 -61.04
CA SER A 52 33.04 -63.85 -61.73
C SER A 52 31.79 -63.34 -61.01
N ARG A 53 30.92 -64.25 -60.59
CA ARG A 53 29.72 -63.93 -59.81
C ARG A 53 30.07 -63.31 -58.45
N LEU A 54 31.05 -63.85 -57.74
CA LEU A 54 31.55 -63.27 -56.48
C LEU A 54 32.07 -61.84 -56.68
N ARG A 55 32.88 -61.60 -57.72
CA ARG A 55 33.37 -60.26 -58.03
C ARG A 55 32.23 -59.28 -58.35
N SER A 56 31.19 -59.74 -59.05
CA SER A 56 30.01 -58.93 -59.34
C SER A 56 29.25 -58.56 -58.07
N THR A 57 28.97 -59.53 -57.20
CA THR A 57 28.22 -59.28 -55.95
C THR A 57 29.03 -58.45 -54.95
N GLU A 58 30.35 -58.61 -54.91
CA GLU A 58 31.25 -57.74 -54.14
C GLU A 58 31.19 -56.29 -54.66
N GLY A 59 31.21 -56.10 -55.98
CA GLY A 59 31.05 -54.78 -56.60
C GLY A 59 29.69 -54.13 -56.28
N GLU A 60 28.60 -54.89 -56.36
CA GLU A 60 27.26 -54.44 -55.98
C GLU A 60 27.18 -54.06 -54.50
N ARG A 61 27.77 -54.87 -53.61
CA ARG A 61 27.83 -54.59 -52.17
C ARG A 61 28.57 -53.28 -51.90
N ASP A 62 29.70 -53.05 -52.55
CA ASP A 62 30.51 -51.84 -52.32
C ASP A 62 29.79 -50.58 -52.86
N GLN A 63 29.06 -50.70 -53.99
CA GLN A 63 28.20 -49.63 -54.50
C GLN A 63 27.06 -49.31 -53.53
N LEU A 64 26.34 -50.33 -53.05
CA LEU A 64 25.27 -50.16 -52.06
C LEU A 64 25.80 -49.57 -50.75
N GLN A 65 26.98 -49.99 -50.30
CA GLN A 65 27.59 -49.45 -49.09
C GLN A 65 27.96 -47.97 -49.24
N THR A 66 28.41 -47.55 -50.43
CA THR A 66 28.68 -46.15 -50.74
C THR A 66 27.40 -45.32 -50.80
N ALA A 67 26.36 -45.84 -51.47
CA ALA A 67 25.06 -45.20 -51.53
C ALA A 67 24.45 -45.03 -50.13
N LEU A 68 24.48 -46.08 -49.29
CA LEU A 68 23.99 -46.04 -47.91
C LEU A 68 24.69 -44.97 -47.08
N LYS A 69 26.03 -44.88 -47.16
CA LYS A 69 26.80 -43.84 -46.46
C LYS A 69 26.42 -42.44 -46.94
N SER A 70 26.27 -42.24 -48.26
CA SER A 70 25.85 -40.96 -48.83
C SER A 70 24.45 -40.56 -48.36
N THR A 71 23.50 -41.50 -48.38
CA THR A 71 22.14 -41.26 -47.90
C THR A 71 22.13 -40.94 -46.41
N GLN A 72 22.87 -41.68 -45.58
CA GLN A 72 23.01 -41.39 -44.15
C GLN A 72 23.57 -39.99 -43.90
N GLN A 73 24.59 -39.57 -44.65
CA GLN A 73 25.12 -38.21 -44.55
C GLN A 73 24.06 -37.17 -44.91
N SER A 74 23.34 -37.33 -46.02
CA SER A 74 22.26 -36.41 -46.38
C SER A 74 21.15 -36.36 -45.35
N GLN A 75 20.79 -37.51 -44.76
CA GLN A 75 19.77 -37.61 -43.72
C GLN A 75 20.19 -36.83 -42.48
N THR A 76 21.41 -37.03 -41.99
CA THR A 76 21.92 -36.28 -40.82
C THR A 76 21.98 -34.78 -41.08
N GLN A 77 22.30 -34.36 -42.31
CA GLN A 77 22.30 -32.94 -42.68
C GLN A 77 20.89 -32.34 -42.61
N VAL A 78 19.89 -33.05 -43.15
CA VAL A 78 18.48 -32.62 -43.08
C VAL A 78 17.98 -32.60 -41.63
N GLU A 79 18.28 -33.63 -40.84
CA GLU A 79 17.90 -33.70 -39.43
C GLU A 79 18.47 -32.53 -38.62
N ASN A 80 19.75 -32.18 -38.86
CA ASN A 80 20.38 -31.03 -38.21
C ASN A 80 19.73 -29.70 -38.65
N GLY A 81 19.39 -29.56 -39.94
CA GLY A 81 18.69 -28.39 -40.46
C GLY A 81 17.32 -28.22 -39.81
N LEU A 82 16.51 -29.28 -39.80
CA LEU A 82 15.19 -29.29 -39.15
C LEU A 82 15.28 -28.99 -37.65
N ARG A 83 16.32 -29.51 -36.97
CA ARG A 83 16.56 -29.22 -35.55
C ARG A 83 16.88 -27.74 -35.33
N GLN A 84 17.71 -27.14 -36.18
CA GLN A 84 18.03 -25.71 -36.10
C GLN A 84 16.78 -24.84 -36.36
N ASP A 85 15.97 -25.20 -37.36
CA ASP A 85 14.73 -24.49 -37.67
C ASP A 85 13.71 -24.61 -36.55
N ALA A 86 13.57 -25.79 -35.92
CA ALA A 86 12.72 -25.98 -34.76
C ALA A 86 13.14 -25.09 -33.57
N GLU A 87 14.44 -25.01 -33.28
CA GLU A 87 14.96 -24.13 -32.23
C GLU A 87 14.76 -22.64 -32.56
N ASN A 88 14.97 -22.25 -33.82
CA ASN A 88 14.71 -20.89 -34.28
C ASN A 88 13.24 -20.51 -34.15
N LEU A 89 12.32 -21.40 -34.57
CA LEU A 89 10.89 -21.20 -34.43
C LEU A 89 10.47 -21.11 -32.96
N LYS A 90 11.04 -21.96 -32.10
CA LYS A 90 10.80 -21.92 -30.65
C LYS A 90 11.23 -20.59 -30.05
N ARG A 91 12.42 -20.08 -30.41
CA ARG A 91 12.87 -18.74 -29.98
C ARG A 91 11.94 -17.64 -30.45
N ARG A 92 11.54 -17.65 -31.73
CA ARG A 92 10.60 -16.66 -32.28
C ARG A 92 9.24 -16.72 -31.59
N LEU A 93 8.75 -17.91 -31.25
CA LEU A 93 7.51 -18.10 -30.51
C LEU A 93 7.62 -17.47 -29.12
N THR A 94 8.67 -17.79 -28.35
CA THR A 94 8.88 -17.20 -27.02
C THR A 94 9.00 -15.67 -27.08
N GLN A 95 9.68 -15.13 -28.11
CA GLN A 95 9.77 -13.68 -28.31
C GLN A 95 8.39 -13.08 -28.62
N ALA A 96 7.59 -13.71 -29.47
CA ALA A 96 6.24 -13.25 -29.78
C ALA A 96 5.32 -13.30 -28.54
N GLU A 97 5.40 -14.36 -27.73
CA GLU A 97 4.65 -14.50 -26.48
C GLU A 97 5.01 -13.38 -25.49
N THR A 98 6.30 -13.14 -25.26
CA THR A 98 6.75 -12.05 -24.36
C THR A 98 6.29 -10.67 -24.83
N LEU A 99 6.34 -10.40 -26.14
CA LEU A 99 5.82 -9.15 -26.70
C LEU A 99 4.30 -9.04 -26.51
N ASN A 100 3.56 -10.13 -26.72
CA ASN A 100 2.11 -10.16 -26.53
C ASN A 100 1.73 -9.88 -25.07
N ASP A 101 2.41 -10.51 -24.12
CA ASP A 101 2.21 -10.27 -22.69
C ASP A 101 2.51 -8.81 -22.31
N SER A 102 3.59 -8.24 -22.85
CA SER A 102 3.93 -6.83 -22.60
C SER A 102 2.87 -5.87 -23.18
N LEU A 103 2.37 -6.16 -24.38
CA LEU A 103 1.34 -5.37 -25.04
C LEU A 103 0.00 -5.47 -24.30
N LYS A 104 -0.36 -6.68 -23.83
CA LYS A 104 -1.57 -6.91 -23.04
C LYS A 104 -1.54 -6.10 -21.74
N ARG A 105 -0.42 -6.11 -21.01
CA ARG A 105 -0.25 -5.28 -19.81
C ARG A 105 -0.35 -3.79 -20.12
N SER A 106 0.27 -3.34 -21.22
CA SER A 106 0.16 -1.94 -21.65
C SER A 106 -1.28 -1.56 -22.01
N TYR A 107 -2.03 -2.46 -22.63
CA TYR A 107 -3.42 -2.25 -22.99
C TYR A 107 -4.31 -2.16 -21.76
N GLU A 108 -4.16 -3.07 -20.80
CA GLU A 108 -4.89 -3.05 -19.52
C GLU A 108 -4.59 -1.75 -18.73
N ALA A 109 -3.32 -1.33 -18.68
CA ALA A 109 -2.94 -0.06 -18.06
C ALA A 109 -3.57 1.16 -18.76
N ALA A 110 -3.60 1.16 -20.09
CA ALA A 110 -4.24 2.24 -20.86
C ALA A 110 -5.76 2.27 -20.64
N GLN A 111 -6.42 1.11 -20.50
CA GLN A 111 -7.85 1.05 -20.19
C GLN A 111 -8.16 1.68 -18.82
N LEU A 112 -7.36 1.37 -17.79
CA LEU A 112 -7.52 1.96 -16.45
C LEU A 112 -7.37 3.49 -16.50
N LEU A 113 -6.37 4.00 -17.23
CA LEU A 113 -6.17 5.44 -17.40
C LEU A 113 -7.34 6.11 -18.13
N ILE A 114 -7.94 5.44 -19.12
CA ILE A 114 -9.13 5.93 -19.83
C ILE A 114 -10.34 5.99 -18.89
N GLU A 115 -10.54 5.00 -18.04
CA GLU A 115 -11.63 5.01 -17.05
C GLU A 115 -11.44 6.12 -16.02
N GLU A 116 -10.22 6.30 -15.52
CA GLU A 116 -9.88 7.38 -14.58
C GLU A 116 -10.09 8.76 -15.21
N THR A 117 -9.62 8.97 -16.45
CA THR A 117 -9.86 10.25 -17.16
C THR A 117 -11.33 10.50 -17.43
N LYS A 118 -12.12 9.47 -17.79
CA LYS A 118 -13.58 9.60 -17.92
C LYS A 118 -14.25 9.98 -16.60
N ALA A 119 -13.85 9.36 -15.49
CA ALA A 119 -14.39 9.69 -14.16
C ALA A 119 -14.05 11.14 -13.77
N SER A 120 -12.79 11.54 -13.97
CA SER A 120 -12.34 12.91 -13.72
C SER A 120 -13.07 13.93 -14.60
N GLN A 121 -13.24 13.64 -15.89
CA GLN A 121 -14.00 14.50 -16.82
C GLN A 121 -15.46 14.66 -16.39
N LYS A 122 -16.11 13.58 -15.95
CA LYS A 122 -17.48 13.64 -15.43
C LYS A 122 -17.56 14.52 -14.18
N GLN A 123 -16.60 14.39 -13.26
CA GLN A 123 -16.54 15.23 -12.08
C GLN A 123 -16.32 16.71 -12.42
N GLN A 124 -15.41 17.00 -13.37
CA GLN A 124 -15.18 18.36 -13.85
C GLN A 124 -16.43 18.96 -14.50
N SER A 125 -17.14 18.19 -15.33
CA SER A 125 -18.40 18.62 -15.95
C SER A 125 -19.46 18.97 -14.90
N HIS A 126 -19.60 18.15 -13.85
CA HIS A 126 -20.54 18.41 -12.77
C HIS A 126 -20.14 19.64 -11.93
N ASN A 127 -18.85 19.81 -11.65
CA ASN A 127 -18.36 21.00 -10.96
C ASN A 127 -18.59 22.26 -11.81
N ALA A 128 -18.37 22.21 -13.12
CA ALA A 128 -18.63 23.32 -14.03
C ALA A 128 -20.11 23.72 -14.02
N GLN A 129 -21.03 22.75 -14.05
CA GLN A 129 -22.48 23.02 -13.93
C GLN A 129 -22.82 23.73 -12.63
N LYS A 130 -22.27 23.28 -11.49
CA LYS A 130 -22.47 23.94 -10.19
C LYS A 130 -21.97 25.38 -10.19
N VAL A 131 -20.78 25.62 -10.75
CA VAL A 131 -20.24 26.98 -10.84
C VAL A 131 -21.11 27.86 -11.74
N ASP A 132 -21.63 27.33 -12.85
CA ASP A 132 -22.55 28.07 -13.73
C ASP A 132 -23.89 28.38 -13.04
N GLU A 133 -24.43 27.45 -12.24
CA GLU A 133 -25.63 27.69 -11.42
C GLU A 133 -25.39 28.78 -10.36
N GLU A 134 -24.31 28.67 -9.60
CA GLU A 134 -23.92 29.68 -8.59
C GLU A 134 -23.71 31.06 -9.24
N ARG A 135 -23.05 31.09 -10.40
CA ARG A 135 -22.86 32.32 -11.18
C ARG A 135 -24.19 32.92 -11.61
N SER A 136 -25.12 32.13 -12.14
CA SER A 136 -26.46 32.60 -12.54
C SER A 136 -27.24 33.19 -11.36
N VAL A 137 -27.17 32.54 -10.19
CA VAL A 137 -27.79 33.04 -8.95
C VAL A 137 -27.19 34.38 -8.52
N LEU A 138 -25.86 34.50 -8.56
CA LEU A 138 -25.15 35.74 -8.21
C LEU A 138 -25.47 36.86 -9.22
N GLU A 139 -25.51 36.56 -10.52
CA GLU A 139 -25.90 37.51 -11.57
C GLU A 139 -27.33 38.03 -11.33
N SER A 140 -28.29 37.17 -11.02
CA SER A 140 -29.66 37.59 -10.66
C SER A 140 -29.66 38.51 -9.43
N LYS A 141 -28.94 38.14 -8.37
CA LYS A 141 -28.87 38.95 -7.14
C LYS A 141 -28.23 40.32 -7.37
N ILE A 142 -27.23 40.40 -8.25
CA ILE A 142 -26.62 41.68 -8.64
C ILE A 142 -27.66 42.55 -9.36
N VAL A 143 -28.44 41.99 -10.28
CA VAL A 143 -29.51 42.72 -10.97
C VAL A 143 -30.57 43.20 -9.97
N ASP A 144 -31.02 42.35 -9.06
CA ASP A 144 -32.00 42.71 -8.03
C ASP A 144 -31.50 43.86 -7.15
N LEU A 145 -30.25 43.78 -6.66
CA LEU A 145 -29.62 44.84 -5.88
C LEU A 145 -29.44 46.15 -6.68
N GLN A 146 -29.14 46.06 -7.97
CA GLN A 146 -29.07 47.24 -8.85
C GLN A 146 -30.43 47.92 -9.00
N VAL A 147 -31.51 47.13 -9.14
CA VAL A 147 -32.88 47.63 -9.19
C VAL A 147 -33.28 48.28 -7.87
N GLU A 148 -32.99 47.66 -6.73
CA GLU A 148 -33.27 48.20 -5.40
C GLU A 148 -32.51 49.51 -5.14
N LEU A 149 -31.22 49.57 -5.49
CA LEU A 149 -30.43 50.80 -5.44
C LEU A 149 -31.00 51.91 -6.33
N ALA A 150 -31.45 51.56 -7.53
CA ALA A 150 -32.09 52.52 -8.43
C ALA A 150 -33.42 53.03 -7.86
N ALA A 151 -34.22 52.16 -7.24
CA ALA A 151 -35.47 52.53 -6.58
C ALA A 151 -35.25 53.44 -5.37
N LEU A 152 -34.25 53.14 -4.52
CA LEU A 152 -33.85 53.98 -3.39
C LEU A 152 -33.37 55.37 -3.86
N LYS A 153 -32.59 55.44 -4.95
CA LYS A 153 -32.20 56.71 -5.56
C LYS A 153 -33.40 57.49 -6.10
N LYS A 154 -34.40 56.81 -6.66
CA LYS A 154 -35.62 57.44 -7.19
C LYS A 154 -36.60 57.88 -6.10
N GLY A 155 -36.65 57.19 -4.96
CA GLY A 155 -37.39 57.60 -3.76
C GLY A 155 -36.75 58.78 -3.01
N LYS A 156 -35.45 59.02 -3.24
CA LYS A 156 -34.70 60.21 -2.82
C LYS A 156 -34.75 61.34 -3.87
N THR A 157 -35.95 61.67 -4.34
CA THR A 157 -36.23 62.99 -4.97
C THR A 157 -36.80 63.99 -3.96
N GLN A 158 -36.54 63.77 -2.68
CA GLN A 158 -36.22 64.88 -1.79
C GLN A 158 -34.73 64.78 -1.50
N PRO A 159 -34.01 65.90 -1.42
CA PRO A 159 -32.71 65.85 -0.79
C PRO A 159 -33.00 65.31 0.61
N VAL A 160 -32.56 64.09 0.92
CA VAL A 160 -32.09 63.87 2.28
C VAL A 160 -30.98 64.89 2.36
N THR A 161 -31.32 66.02 2.95
CA THR A 161 -30.46 67.16 3.08
C THR A 161 -29.13 66.61 3.57
N ASP A 162 -28.02 67.02 2.96
CA ASP A 162 -26.70 66.82 3.58
C ASP A 162 -26.76 67.23 5.06
N GLN A 163 -27.66 68.16 5.41
CA GLN A 163 -28.09 68.47 6.77
C GLN A 163 -28.46 67.25 7.62
N SER A 164 -29.34 66.33 7.20
CA SER A 164 -29.70 65.17 8.04
C SER A 164 -28.55 64.19 8.25
N TYR A 165 -27.62 64.08 7.29
CA TYR A 165 -26.44 63.23 7.44
C TYR A 165 -25.36 63.90 8.30
N GLU A 166 -25.13 65.20 8.09
CA GLU A 166 -24.22 66.01 8.90
C GLU A 166 -24.75 66.19 10.33
N ASP A 167 -26.07 66.28 10.54
CA ASP A 167 -26.70 66.33 11.85
C ASP A 167 -26.49 64.99 12.59
N LEU A 168 -26.73 63.86 11.92
CA LEU A 168 -26.48 62.52 12.49
C LEU A 168 -25.00 62.26 12.75
N LYS A 169 -24.12 62.79 11.90
CA LYS A 169 -22.66 62.68 12.06
C LYS A 169 -22.16 63.56 13.21
N SER A 170 -22.66 64.79 13.32
CA SER A 170 -22.37 65.69 14.44
C SER A 170 -22.90 65.12 15.76
N GLU A 171 -24.09 64.50 15.75
CA GLU A 171 -24.65 63.84 16.93
C GLU A 171 -23.82 62.60 17.31
N LYS A 172 -23.39 61.80 16.33
CA LYS A 172 -22.45 60.68 16.55
C LYS A 172 -21.13 61.16 17.16
N GLU A 173 -20.53 62.22 16.62
CA GLU A 173 -19.29 62.79 17.12
C GLU A 173 -19.46 63.35 18.55
N ALA A 174 -20.59 63.97 18.87
CA ALA A 174 -20.91 64.44 20.21
C ALA A 174 -21.07 63.28 21.21
N LEU A 175 -21.75 62.20 20.81
CA LEU A 175 -21.90 61.00 21.62
C LEU A 175 -20.56 60.29 21.82
N GLU A 176 -19.71 60.21 20.79
CA GLU A 176 -18.36 59.66 20.91
C GLU A 176 -17.49 60.48 21.87
N GLN A 177 -17.58 61.81 21.83
CA GLN A 177 -16.90 62.68 22.80
C GLN A 177 -17.42 62.47 24.22
N GLN A 178 -18.73 62.31 24.40
CA GLN A 178 -19.32 62.00 25.70
C GLN A 178 -18.83 60.65 26.24
N VAL A 179 -18.78 59.62 25.40
CA VAL A 179 -18.26 58.30 25.76
C VAL A 179 -16.79 58.40 26.16
N ASN A 180 -15.98 59.15 25.42
CA ASN A 180 -14.58 59.36 25.75
C ASN A 180 -14.38 60.09 27.08
N PHE A 181 -15.19 61.11 27.37
CA PHE A 181 -15.18 61.79 28.67
C PHE A 181 -15.63 60.86 29.80
N MET A 182 -16.67 60.06 29.59
CA MET A 182 -17.08 59.06 30.57
C MET A 182 -15.98 58.04 30.84
N ASN A 183 -15.28 57.58 29.80
CA ASN A 183 -14.16 56.66 29.94
C ASN A 183 -13.01 57.30 30.75
N SER A 184 -12.67 58.57 30.54
CA SER A 184 -11.65 59.24 31.34
C SER A 184 -12.07 59.41 32.81
N VAL A 185 -13.34 59.75 33.07
CA VAL A 185 -13.89 59.84 34.44
C VAL A 185 -13.90 58.46 35.12
N ILE A 186 -14.25 57.40 34.38
CA ILE A 186 -14.22 56.03 34.91
C ILE A 186 -12.80 55.64 35.31
N VAL A 187 -11.81 55.91 34.47
CA VAL A 187 -10.39 55.62 34.77
C VAL A 187 -9.92 56.41 35.99
N ASP A 188 -10.20 57.71 36.06
CA ASP A 188 -9.85 58.54 37.22
C ASP A 188 -10.51 58.04 38.50
N MET A 189 -11.78 57.62 38.43
CA MET A 189 -12.48 57.07 39.58
C MET A 189 -11.98 55.69 39.98
N GLN A 190 -11.56 54.86 39.02
CA GLN A 190 -10.92 53.57 39.30
C GLN A 190 -9.58 53.77 40.01
N HIS A 191 -8.71 54.65 39.50
CA HIS A 191 -7.45 55.00 40.17
C HIS A 191 -7.68 55.54 41.58
N LYS A 192 -8.69 56.40 41.77
CA LYS A 192 -9.02 56.94 43.10
C LYS A 192 -9.56 55.85 44.04
N ASN A 193 -10.37 54.92 43.53
CA ASN A 193 -10.82 53.76 44.31
C ASN A 193 -9.66 52.84 44.67
N ASP A 194 -8.71 52.61 43.76
CA ASP A 194 -7.54 51.79 44.02
C ASP A 194 -6.59 52.45 45.03
N ASP A 195 -6.37 53.76 44.97
CA ASP A 195 -5.62 54.52 45.99
C ASP A 195 -6.31 54.43 47.36
N LEU A 196 -7.64 54.58 47.42
CA LEU A 196 -8.38 54.42 48.67
C LEU A 196 -8.33 52.98 49.21
N ARG A 197 -8.45 51.97 48.34
CA ARG A 197 -8.29 50.56 48.70
C ARG A 197 -6.89 50.27 49.22
N SER A 198 -5.85 50.79 48.57
CA SER A 198 -4.46 50.64 49.02
C SER A 198 -4.24 51.31 50.38
N ARG A 199 -4.81 52.49 50.62
CA ARG A 199 -4.75 53.13 51.95
C ARG A 199 -5.50 52.36 53.02
N LEU A 200 -6.66 51.79 52.69
CA LEU A 200 -7.38 50.90 53.61
C LEU A 200 -6.58 49.64 53.91
N ASP A 201 -5.95 49.02 52.90
CA ASP A 201 -5.09 47.84 53.08
C ASP A 201 -3.86 48.16 53.95
N ILE A 202 -3.23 49.33 53.74
CA ILE A 202 -2.14 49.81 54.61
C ILE A 202 -2.63 50.03 56.05
N LEU A 203 -3.80 50.64 56.24
CA LEU A 203 -4.36 50.84 57.59
C LEU A 203 -4.79 49.52 58.24
N GLU A 204 -5.35 48.58 57.49
CA GLU A 204 -5.71 47.25 57.98
C GLU A 204 -4.45 46.46 58.34
N THR A 205 -3.40 46.55 57.53
CA THR A 205 -2.09 45.94 57.84
C THR A 205 -1.35 46.64 58.97
N GLU A 206 -1.44 47.97 59.14
CA GLU A 206 -0.91 48.70 60.32
C GLU A 206 -1.69 48.37 61.59
N VAL A 207 -3.02 48.22 61.52
CA VAL A 207 -3.83 47.74 62.65
C VAL A 207 -3.50 46.28 63.00
N ILE A 208 -3.03 45.47 62.04
CA ILE A 208 -2.53 44.11 62.27
C ILE A 208 -1.06 44.13 62.77
N PHE A 209 -0.23 45.10 62.37
CA PHE A 209 1.19 45.20 62.77
C PHE A 209 1.39 45.88 64.14
N ASP A 210 0.47 46.73 64.59
CA ASP A 210 0.41 47.24 65.97
C ASP A 210 -0.28 46.24 66.95
N GLY A 211 -0.54 45.02 66.47
CA GLY A 211 -1.09 43.89 67.22
C GLY A 211 -0.10 42.73 67.46
N HIS A 212 1.18 42.85 67.09
CA HIS A 212 2.14 41.72 67.19
C HIS A 212 3.50 42.00 67.85
N LEU A 213 3.64 43.01 68.71
CA LEU A 213 4.72 43.05 69.71
C LEU A 213 4.16 43.11 71.14
N GLN A 214 4.07 41.93 71.76
CA GLN A 214 3.63 41.74 73.15
C GLN A 214 4.73 42.20 74.13
N LEU A 215 4.60 43.39 74.73
CA LEU A 215 5.35 43.77 75.94
C LEU A 215 4.39 44.39 76.96
N GLY A 216 4.10 43.60 77.99
CA GLY A 216 2.92 43.72 78.84
C GLY A 216 2.89 44.92 79.79
N ILE A 217 1.77 45.63 79.74
CA ILE A 217 1.11 46.33 80.86
C ILE A 217 -0.41 46.10 80.64
N PRO A 218 -1.20 45.75 81.68
CA PRO A 218 -2.49 45.08 81.53
C PRO A 218 -3.64 46.03 81.18
N GLN A 219 -4.85 45.48 81.05
CA GLN A 219 -6.17 46.13 80.84
C GLN A 219 -6.60 46.14 79.35
N HIS A 220 -7.73 45.61 78.91
CA HIS A 220 -8.86 44.97 79.57
C HIS A 220 -9.58 44.17 78.47
N ARG A 221 -9.23 42.89 78.27
CA ARG A 221 -10.10 42.01 77.49
C ARG A 221 -11.41 41.98 78.26
N SER A 222 -12.46 42.58 77.72
CA SER A 222 -13.80 42.49 78.30
C SER A 222 -14.16 41.01 78.31
N ILE A 223 -13.93 40.35 79.44
CA ILE A 223 -14.46 39.02 79.72
C ILE A 223 -15.96 39.21 79.58
N SER A 224 -16.53 38.63 78.53
CA SER A 224 -17.96 38.70 78.29
C SER A 224 -18.64 38.05 79.48
N ARG A 225 -19.28 38.86 80.33
CA ARG A 225 -19.99 38.38 81.53
C ARG A 225 -21.12 37.47 81.08
N LEU A 226 -21.14 36.24 81.60
CA LEU A 226 -22.21 35.30 81.31
C LEU A 226 -23.47 35.82 82.00
N PHE A 227 -24.52 36.14 81.26
CA PHE A 227 -25.77 36.64 81.82
C PHE A 227 -26.88 35.67 81.43
N CYS A 228 -27.61 35.18 82.44
CA CYS A 228 -28.78 34.35 82.20
C CYS A 228 -30.04 35.23 82.18
N ASP A 229 -30.63 35.42 81.00
CA ASP A 229 -31.86 36.19 80.79
C ASP A 229 -33.10 35.55 81.47
N ILE A 230 -33.01 34.26 81.85
CA ILE A 230 -34.14 33.51 82.43
C ILE A 230 -34.28 33.72 83.94
N CYS A 231 -33.17 33.91 84.65
CA CYS A 231 -33.20 34.19 86.08
C CYS A 231 -32.59 35.55 86.47
N ASN A 232 -32.09 36.31 85.50
CA ASN A 232 -31.51 37.64 85.64
C ASN A 232 -30.33 37.69 86.64
N ILE A 233 -29.44 36.70 86.59
CA ILE A 233 -28.23 36.64 87.44
C ILE A 233 -27.00 36.61 86.53
N PHE A 234 -25.97 37.35 86.93
CA PHE A 234 -24.70 37.44 86.22
C PHE A 234 -23.66 36.42 86.75
N ASP A 235 -22.77 36.00 85.85
CA ASP A 235 -21.50 35.31 86.05
C ASP A 235 -21.52 33.89 86.64
N ILE A 236 -22.70 33.30 86.88
CA ILE A 236 -22.83 31.92 87.38
C ILE A 236 -22.97 30.92 86.23
N HIS A 237 -23.95 31.16 85.35
CA HIS A 237 -24.26 30.32 84.19
C HIS A 237 -24.84 31.20 83.09
N ASP A 238 -24.75 30.72 81.86
CA ASP A 238 -25.42 31.35 80.72
C ASP A 238 -26.87 30.85 80.60
N THR A 239 -27.66 31.50 79.77
CA THR A 239 -29.08 31.22 79.53
C THR A 239 -29.36 29.74 79.22
N GLU A 240 -28.47 29.08 78.46
CA GLU A 240 -28.58 27.67 78.04
C GLU A 240 -28.52 26.65 79.21
N ASP A 241 -27.78 26.96 80.28
CA ASP A 241 -27.54 26.06 81.42
C ASP A 241 -28.37 26.41 82.66
N CYS A 242 -29.40 27.24 82.50
CA CYS A 242 -30.22 27.66 83.63
C CYS A 242 -30.97 26.48 84.27
N PRO A 243 -30.81 26.21 85.58
CA PRO A 243 -31.54 25.13 86.25
C PRO A 243 -33.06 25.33 86.22
N LYS A 244 -33.55 26.56 85.96
CA LYS A 244 -34.97 26.84 85.72
C LYS A 244 -35.43 26.44 84.31
N GLN A 245 -34.53 26.43 83.33
CA GLN A 245 -34.83 26.08 81.93
C GLN A 245 -35.19 24.59 81.76
N ARG A 246 -34.69 23.70 82.63
CA ARG A 246 -35.03 22.26 82.62
C ARG A 246 -36.46 21.92 83.06
N ASN A 247 -37.18 22.84 83.69
CA ASN A 247 -38.59 22.63 84.08
C ASN A 247 -39.61 23.03 82.99
N ILE A 248 -39.16 23.64 81.88
CA ILE A 248 -40.04 24.15 80.81
C ILE A 248 -40.16 23.18 79.62
N ARG A 249 -39.18 22.28 79.39
CA ARG A 249 -39.22 21.30 78.28
C ARG A 249 -39.95 20.00 78.63
N ARG A 250 -41.20 20.08 79.10
CA ARG A 250 -42.13 18.94 79.11
C ARG A 250 -43.48 19.32 78.50
N THR A 251 -43.55 19.40 77.18
CA THR A 251 -44.72 19.04 76.34
C THR A 251 -44.31 19.02 74.86
N PRO A 252 -44.55 17.93 74.09
CA PRO A 252 -44.20 17.86 72.67
C PRO A 252 -45.43 17.83 71.76
N SER A 253 -45.41 18.58 70.65
CA SER A 253 -46.24 18.34 69.45
C SER A 253 -45.89 19.39 68.38
N TYR A 254 -45.86 19.16 67.07
CA TYR A 254 -45.80 18.01 66.16
C TYR A 254 -45.53 18.66 64.78
N SER A 255 -44.71 18.02 63.95
CA SER A 255 -44.28 18.47 62.62
C SER A 255 -45.36 18.31 61.54
N SER A 256 -45.52 19.32 60.67
CA SER A 256 -46.28 19.21 59.41
C SER A 256 -45.45 19.74 58.23
N GLN A 257 -45.07 18.84 57.33
CA GLN A 257 -44.75 19.01 55.90
C GLN A 257 -45.05 17.62 55.31
N GLU A 258 -45.54 17.39 54.10
CA GLU A 258 -45.98 18.14 52.92
C GLU A 258 -46.61 17.03 52.05
N SER A 259 -47.71 17.29 51.34
CA SER A 259 -48.16 16.39 50.27
C SER A 259 -48.69 17.22 49.11
N GLU A 260 -48.01 17.06 47.99
CA GLU A 260 -48.29 17.57 46.65
C GLU A 260 -49.78 17.50 46.27
N PHE A 261 -50.28 18.60 45.70
CA PHE A 261 -50.93 18.63 44.38
C PHE A 261 -50.91 20.07 43.83
#